data_AF-A0A7S4T3E6-F1
#
_entry.id   AF-A0A7S4T3E6-F1
#
_cell.length_a   1.000
_cell.length_b   1.000
_cell.length_c   1.000
_cell.angle_alpha   90.00
_cell.angle_beta   90.00
_cell.angle_gamma   90.00
#
_symmetry.space_group_name_H-M   'P 1'
#
loop_
_entity.id
_entity.type
_entity.pdbx_description
1 polymer ?
#
loop_
_entity_poly.entity_id
_entity_poly.type
_entity_poly.pdbx_seq_one_letter_code
_entity_poly.pdbx_strand_id
1 'polypeptide(L)'
;MNTNSMQSPPSSSNKPRFSRTFLLISLAAVCTLFAFSTTTILPSTTTSSQSSLRRSLSSLKFRIANNVADVTTPVQYSDTAVYWHIHKAGGTSMKRYYSCLDMVLSSHVGITEGHEHDKYLQVWTNKDGYRYVNVDTTKEIGILRAKSLKLAERHLADVVFVTYPALTTHIFQQQFKGRFFTMFRHPIERTVSEFYYRQVANWEPVAGVFNPNLAQQTI
;
A
#
# COMPACT_ATOMS: atom_id res chain seq x y z
N MET A 1 -16.31 -0.98 -42.95
CA MET A 1 -17.44 -1.88 -42.63
C MET A 1 -17.49 -2.06 -41.12
N ASN A 2 -18.70 -1.91 -40.57
CA ASN A 2 -19.16 -2.09 -39.18
C ASN A 2 -18.76 -1.04 -38.13
N THR A 3 -19.52 0.05 -38.17
CA THR A 3 -19.81 0.95 -37.04
C THR A 3 -20.89 0.31 -36.16
N ASN A 4 -20.56 -0.04 -34.91
CA ASN A 4 -21.58 -0.39 -33.91
C ASN A 4 -21.78 0.78 -32.95
N SER A 5 -23.03 1.25 -32.92
CA SER A 5 -23.55 2.35 -32.14
C SER A 5 -23.66 2.00 -30.66
N MET A 6 -23.22 2.93 -29.81
CA MET A 6 -23.31 2.83 -28.36
C MET A 6 -24.69 3.36 -27.94
N GLN A 7 -25.58 2.46 -27.53
CA GLN A 7 -26.88 2.82 -26.94
C GLN A 7 -26.69 3.24 -25.48
N SER A 8 -27.23 4.42 -25.15
CA SER A 8 -27.33 4.97 -23.79
C SER A 8 -28.40 4.24 -22.95
N PRO A 9 -28.19 4.06 -21.63
CA PRO A 9 -29.18 3.41 -20.75
C PRO A 9 -30.36 4.34 -20.40
N PRO A 10 -31.56 3.79 -20.18
CA PRO A 10 -32.74 4.57 -19.83
C PRO A 10 -32.76 4.97 -18.35
N SER A 11 -33.32 6.15 -18.09
CA SER A 11 -33.67 6.68 -16.79
C SER A 11 -35.08 6.22 -16.35
N SER A 12 -35.20 5.69 -15.14
CA SER A 12 -36.46 5.61 -14.38
C SER A 12 -36.12 5.51 -12.89
N SER A 13 -36.45 6.49 -12.05
CA SER A 13 -37.77 6.92 -11.55
C SER A 13 -38.51 5.84 -10.75
N ASN A 14 -38.46 6.02 -9.42
CA ASN A 14 -39.46 5.71 -8.38
C ASN A 14 -38.88 5.01 -7.15
N LYS A 15 -38.53 5.83 -6.13
CA LYS A 15 -38.36 5.37 -4.75
C LYS A 15 -39.67 5.59 -3.99
N PRO A 16 -40.30 4.56 -3.42
CA PRO A 16 -41.37 4.76 -2.44
C PRO A 16 -40.80 5.29 -1.12
N ARG A 17 -41.32 6.44 -0.67
CA ARG A 17 -41.19 6.94 0.71
C ARG A 17 -41.99 6.01 1.62
N PHE A 18 -41.31 5.27 2.50
CA PHE A 18 -41.98 4.56 3.58
C PHE A 18 -41.93 5.37 4.87
N SER A 19 -43.11 5.49 5.45
CA SER A 19 -43.52 6.42 6.50
C SER A 19 -42.86 6.11 7.84
N ARG A 20 -42.43 7.17 8.55
CA ARG A 20 -42.01 7.16 9.95
C ARG A 20 -43.22 7.45 10.83
N THR A 21 -43.92 6.43 11.32
CA THR A 21 -44.81 6.54 12.50
C THR A 21 -45.13 5.12 13.00
N PHE A 22 -45.42 4.98 14.30
CA PHE A 22 -45.58 3.74 15.10
C PHE A 22 -44.25 3.22 15.67
N LEU A 23 -44.05 2.99 16.97
CA LEU A 23 -44.96 2.97 18.12
C LEU A 23 -44.07 3.10 19.37
N LEU A 24 -44.23 4.20 20.12
CA LEU A 24 -43.88 4.24 21.55
C LEU A 24 -45.07 3.64 22.30
N ILE A 25 -44.84 2.72 23.24
CA ILE A 25 -45.55 2.57 24.54
C ILE A 25 -45.07 1.27 25.23
N SER A 26 -44.48 1.48 26.43
CA SER A 26 -44.41 0.63 27.62
C SER A 26 -44.00 -0.85 27.54
N LEU A 27 -42.96 -1.22 28.31
CA LEU A 27 -43.18 -1.93 29.58
C LEU A 27 -41.90 -1.86 30.43
N ALA A 28 -41.95 -1.00 31.45
CA ALA A 28 -41.09 -1.10 32.62
C ALA A 28 -41.71 -2.09 33.61
N ALA A 29 -40.85 -2.67 34.46
CA ALA A 29 -41.14 -3.60 35.56
C ALA A 29 -41.45 -5.04 35.16
N VAL A 30 -40.46 -5.93 35.35
CA VAL A 30 -40.41 -6.96 36.40
C VAL A 30 -39.13 -7.78 36.17
N CYS A 31 -38.09 -7.51 36.97
CA CYS A 31 -37.10 -8.52 37.39
C CYS A 31 -36.11 -7.88 38.39
N THR A 32 -36.66 -7.43 39.52
CA THR A 32 -35.91 -7.49 40.78
C THR A 32 -35.89 -8.96 41.24
N LEU A 33 -34.77 -9.38 41.84
CA LEU A 33 -34.44 -10.71 42.37
C LEU A 33 -33.62 -11.58 41.42
N PHE A 34 -32.30 -11.35 41.41
CA PHE A 34 -31.32 -12.37 41.82
C PHE A 34 -29.99 -11.66 42.11
N ALA A 35 -29.81 -11.29 43.37
CA ALA A 35 -28.51 -10.97 43.93
C ALA A 35 -27.78 -12.31 44.18
N PHE A 36 -26.84 -12.66 43.31
CA PHE A 36 -25.75 -13.57 43.66
C PHE A 36 -24.43 -12.90 43.29
N SER A 37 -23.81 -12.33 44.32
CA SER A 37 -22.42 -11.89 44.29
C SER A 37 -21.52 -13.09 44.05
N THR A 38 -21.05 -13.26 42.81
CA THR A 38 -19.79 -13.95 42.55
C THR A 38 -18.84 -12.92 41.97
N THR A 39 -17.98 -12.40 42.83
CA THR A 39 -16.88 -11.52 42.46
C THR A 39 -15.83 -12.39 41.75
N THR A 40 -16.08 -12.76 40.50
CA THR A 40 -15.02 -13.25 39.63
C THR A 40 -14.14 -12.06 39.28
N ILE A 41 -13.05 -11.91 40.05
CA ILE A 41 -11.92 -11.08 39.68
C ILE A 41 -11.33 -11.69 38.40
N LEU A 42 -11.76 -11.18 37.25
CA LEU A 42 -11.07 -11.39 35.99
C LEU A 42 -9.70 -10.72 36.12
N PRO A 43 -8.57 -11.44 35.98
CA PRO A 43 -7.27 -10.82 35.94
C PRO A 43 -7.20 -9.94 34.68
N SER A 44 -7.14 -8.63 34.88
CA SER A 44 -6.95 -7.62 33.84
C SER A 44 -5.52 -7.68 33.30
N THR A 45 -5.20 -8.70 32.51
CA THR A 45 -3.95 -8.79 31.74
C THR A 45 -4.20 -8.34 30.30
N THR A 46 -4.34 -7.04 30.06
CA THR A 46 -4.47 -6.50 28.68
C THR A 46 -3.88 -5.10 28.46
N THR A 47 -3.22 -4.51 29.45
CA THR A 47 -2.79 -3.10 29.42
C THR A 47 -1.48 -2.82 28.65
N SER A 48 -0.59 -3.80 28.45
CA SER A 48 0.70 -3.55 27.78
C SER A 48 0.58 -3.43 26.25
N SER A 49 -0.16 -4.34 25.61
CA SER A 49 -0.31 -4.44 24.14
C SER A 49 -1.01 -3.24 23.50
N GLN A 50 -2.05 -2.68 24.13
CA GLN A 50 -2.77 -1.54 23.56
C GLN A 50 -1.95 -0.24 23.61
N SER A 51 -1.09 -0.09 24.61
CA SER A 51 -0.27 1.13 24.77
C SER A 51 0.82 1.24 23.69
N SER A 52 1.43 0.12 23.28
CA SER A 52 2.46 0.08 22.24
C SER A 52 1.88 0.35 20.85
N LEU A 53 0.70 -0.23 20.53
CA LEU A 53 -0.01 0.03 19.29
C LEU A 53 -0.43 1.50 19.16
N ARG A 54 -0.93 2.11 20.25
CA ARG A 54 -1.27 3.55 20.26
C ARG A 54 -0.06 4.44 19.99
N ARG A 55 1.09 4.17 20.63
CA ARG A 55 2.35 4.90 20.38
C ARG A 55 2.85 4.74 18.95
N SER A 56 2.75 3.52 18.39
CA SER A 56 3.12 3.25 17.00
C SER A 56 2.24 4.03 16.02
N LEU A 57 0.92 4.02 16.23
CA LEU A 57 -0.03 4.73 15.39
C LEU A 57 0.12 6.25 15.49
N SER A 58 0.36 6.81 16.67
CA SER A 58 0.59 8.25 16.83
C SER A 58 1.88 8.68 16.11
N SER A 59 2.93 7.87 16.22
CA SER A 59 4.20 8.09 15.53
C SER A 59 4.05 8.05 14.00
N LEU A 60 3.27 7.09 13.48
CA LEU A 60 2.98 7.00 12.05
C LEU A 60 2.13 8.19 11.57
N LYS A 61 1.07 8.55 12.29
CA LYS A 61 0.25 9.73 11.96
C LYS A 61 1.09 11.00 11.88
N PHE A 62 1.97 11.21 12.86
CA PHE A 62 2.90 12.34 12.86
C PHE A 62 3.82 12.32 11.63
N ARG A 63 4.38 11.17 11.25
CA ARG A 63 5.22 11.08 10.05
C ARG A 63 4.45 11.32 8.77
N ILE A 64 3.24 10.78 8.63
CA ILE A 64 2.42 11.02 7.43
C ILE A 64 2.14 12.52 7.30
N ALA A 65 1.72 13.19 8.38
CA ALA A 65 1.42 14.61 8.34
C ALA A 65 2.64 15.48 7.93
N ASN A 66 3.85 15.11 8.34
CA ASN A 66 5.05 15.91 8.11
C ASN A 66 5.85 15.51 6.86
N ASN A 67 5.89 14.22 6.51
CA ASN A 67 6.79 13.67 5.49
C ASN A 67 6.07 13.26 4.20
N VAL A 68 4.73 13.23 4.20
CA VAL A 68 3.93 12.87 3.02
C VAL A 68 3.17 14.10 2.54
N ALA A 69 3.17 14.31 1.22
CA ALA A 69 2.44 15.41 0.61
C ALA A 69 0.95 15.08 0.50
N ASP A 70 0.10 16.08 0.72
CA ASP A 70 -1.34 15.95 0.50
C ASP A 70 -1.61 16.01 -1.01
N VAL A 71 -2.23 14.94 -1.54
CA VAL A 71 -2.54 14.79 -2.97
C VAL A 71 -3.51 15.85 -3.50
N THR A 72 -4.26 16.52 -2.63
CA THR A 72 -5.17 17.62 -2.98
C THR A 72 -4.43 18.95 -3.16
N THR A 73 -3.20 19.07 -2.65
CA THR A 73 -2.39 20.28 -2.80
C THR A 73 -1.56 20.22 -4.09
N PRO A 74 -1.22 21.39 -4.69
CA PRO A 74 -0.34 21.45 -5.85
C PRO A 74 0.98 20.71 -5.62
N VAL A 75 1.49 20.06 -6.66
CA VAL A 75 2.79 19.37 -6.63
C VAL A 75 3.89 20.40 -6.45
N GLN A 76 4.80 20.15 -5.50
CA GLN A 76 5.99 20.97 -5.30
C GLN A 76 7.19 20.34 -6.00
N TYR A 77 8.17 21.16 -6.40
CA TYR A 77 9.40 20.68 -7.03
C TYR A 77 10.22 19.75 -6.12
N SER A 78 10.11 19.93 -4.79
CA SER A 78 10.78 19.07 -3.81
C SER A 78 10.03 17.78 -3.49
N ASP A 79 8.82 17.58 -4.03
CA ASP A 79 8.07 16.34 -3.84
C ASP A 79 8.70 15.22 -4.67
N THR A 80 8.78 14.02 -4.10
CA THR A 80 9.17 12.81 -4.83
C THR A 80 7.94 11.96 -5.09
N ALA A 81 7.73 11.51 -6.33
CA ALA A 81 6.63 10.61 -6.66
C ALA A 81 6.89 9.22 -6.04
N VAL A 82 5.91 8.69 -5.30
CA VAL A 82 6.03 7.39 -4.63
C VAL A 82 4.93 6.46 -5.10
N TYR A 83 5.30 5.44 -5.87
CA TYR A 83 4.37 4.40 -6.29
C TYR A 83 4.28 3.32 -5.21
N TRP A 84 3.15 3.27 -4.50
CA TRP A 84 2.85 2.16 -3.61
C TRP A 84 2.43 0.95 -4.44
N HIS A 85 3.33 -0.02 -4.53
CA HIS A 85 3.13 -1.24 -5.28
C HIS A 85 2.24 -2.23 -4.52
N ILE A 86 1.07 -2.49 -5.09
CA ILE A 86 0.19 -3.58 -4.70
C ILE A 86 0.40 -4.74 -5.67
N HIS A 87 0.76 -5.92 -5.15
CA HIS A 87 0.96 -7.11 -5.97
C HIS A 87 -0.27 -7.41 -6.84
N LYS A 88 -0.02 -7.74 -8.12
CA LYS A 88 -1.02 -8.05 -9.15
C LYS A 88 -1.96 -6.88 -9.51
N ALA A 89 -1.59 -5.65 -9.17
CA ALA A 89 -2.34 -4.44 -9.53
C ALA A 89 -1.67 -3.58 -10.62
N GLY A 90 -0.72 -4.14 -11.38
CA GLY A 90 -0.09 -3.45 -12.52
C GLY A 90 1.28 -2.81 -12.24
N GLY A 91 1.95 -3.16 -11.14
CA GLY A 91 3.25 -2.56 -10.79
C GLY A 91 4.34 -2.75 -11.84
N THR A 92 4.43 -3.91 -12.49
CA THR A 92 5.39 -4.15 -13.60
C THR A 92 5.09 -3.25 -14.79
N SER A 93 3.81 -3.07 -15.13
CA SER A 93 3.39 -2.14 -16.19
C SER A 93 3.77 -0.70 -15.84
N MET A 94 3.59 -0.29 -14.58
CA MET A 94 3.96 1.05 -14.13
C MET A 94 5.47 1.29 -14.16
N LYS A 95 6.29 0.31 -13.74
CA LYS A 95 7.75 0.38 -13.87
C LYS A 95 8.17 0.57 -15.32
N ARG A 96 7.65 -0.28 -16.22
CA ARG A 96 7.93 -0.18 -17.67
C ARG A 96 7.48 1.17 -18.25
N TYR A 97 6.30 1.64 -17.88
CA TYR A 97 5.79 2.93 -18.34
C TYR A 97 6.75 4.08 -18.00
N TYR A 98 7.18 4.19 -16.74
CA TYR A 98 8.11 5.25 -16.35
C TYR A 98 9.52 5.05 -16.92
N SER A 99 10.00 3.82 -17.04
CA SER A 99 11.26 3.55 -17.74
C SER A 99 11.21 3.97 -19.23
N CYS A 100 10.07 3.78 -19.90
CA CYS A 100 9.87 4.26 -21.28
C CYS A 100 9.83 5.79 -21.39
N LEU A 101 9.49 6.50 -20.31
CA LEU A 101 9.56 7.97 -20.24
C LEU A 101 10.97 8.47 -19.86
N ASP A 102 11.96 7.57 -19.86
CA ASP A 102 13.33 7.83 -19.40
C ASP A 102 13.38 8.44 -18.00
N MET A 103 12.50 8.00 -17.10
CA MET A 103 12.56 8.41 -15.69
C MET A 103 13.51 7.52 -14.90
N VAL A 104 14.20 8.10 -13.92
CA VAL A 104 15.07 7.39 -13.00
C VAL A 104 14.24 6.77 -11.87
N LEU A 105 14.29 5.44 -11.75
CA LEU A 105 13.47 4.72 -10.78
C LEU A 105 14.28 4.24 -9.58
N SER A 106 13.65 4.20 -8.41
CA SER A 106 14.14 3.38 -7.29
C SER A 106 13.23 2.17 -7.12
N SER A 107 13.80 0.95 -7.24
CA SER A 107 13.08 -0.32 -7.11
C SER A 107 14.06 -1.48 -6.88
N HIS A 108 13.55 -2.72 -6.74
CA HIS A 108 14.38 -3.94 -6.67
C HIS A 108 15.43 -4.09 -7.79
N VAL A 109 15.20 -3.50 -8.96
CA VAL A 109 16.18 -3.54 -10.06
C VAL A 109 17.44 -2.77 -9.68
N GLY A 110 17.32 -1.70 -8.89
CA GLY A 110 18.43 -0.79 -8.56
C GLY A 110 19.63 -1.47 -7.91
N ILE A 111 19.45 -2.60 -7.22
CA ILE A 111 20.54 -3.35 -6.58
C ILE A 111 21.04 -4.53 -7.41
N THR A 112 20.52 -4.71 -8.62
CA THR A 112 21.01 -5.77 -9.53
C THR A 112 22.38 -5.39 -10.09
N GLU A 113 23.03 -6.33 -10.76
CA GLU A 113 24.34 -6.10 -11.40
C GLU A 113 25.47 -5.69 -10.42
N GLY A 114 25.37 -6.08 -9.15
CA GLY A 114 26.41 -5.85 -8.13
C GLY A 114 26.30 -4.51 -7.39
N HIS A 115 25.24 -3.74 -7.65
CA HIS A 115 25.04 -2.42 -7.07
C HIS A 115 24.53 -2.45 -5.62
N GLU A 116 24.28 -3.62 -5.02
CA GLU A 116 23.82 -3.73 -3.63
C GLU A 116 24.83 -3.21 -2.59
N HIS A 117 26.12 -3.27 -2.92
CA HIS A 117 27.24 -2.93 -2.03
C HIS A 117 27.84 -1.54 -2.29
N ASP A 118 27.29 -0.78 -3.23
CA ASP A 118 27.75 0.56 -3.52
C ASP A 118 27.68 1.44 -2.26
N LYS A 119 28.75 2.19 -2.02
CA LYS A 119 28.88 3.03 -0.82
C LYS A 119 28.00 4.27 -0.85
N TYR A 120 27.71 4.80 -2.04
CA TYR A 120 26.98 6.04 -2.25
C TYR A 120 25.80 5.83 -3.19
N LEU A 121 24.78 6.70 -3.09
CA LEU A 121 23.69 6.68 -4.06
C LEU A 121 24.18 7.23 -5.39
N GLN A 122 23.92 6.50 -6.47
CA GLN A 122 24.19 6.92 -7.84
C GLN A 122 23.12 6.37 -8.77
N VAL A 123 22.95 7.06 -9.90
CA VAL A 123 22.15 6.59 -11.01
C VAL A 123 23.02 5.72 -11.89
N TRP A 124 22.50 4.56 -12.28
CA TRP A 124 23.13 3.67 -13.23
C TRP A 124 22.11 3.22 -14.27
N THR A 125 22.61 2.75 -15.41
CA THR A 125 21.79 2.32 -16.55
C THR A 125 21.93 0.82 -16.73
N ASN A 126 20.81 0.10 -16.76
CA ASN A 126 20.82 -1.33 -16.98
C ASN A 126 21.06 -1.68 -18.46
N LYS A 127 21.20 -2.97 -18.75
CA LYS A 127 21.41 -3.49 -20.12
C LYS A 127 20.32 -3.11 -21.12
N ASP A 128 19.11 -2.81 -20.64
CA ASP A 128 17.97 -2.39 -21.47
C ASP A 128 17.93 -0.86 -21.70
N GLY A 129 18.90 -0.11 -21.16
CA GLY A 129 18.95 1.35 -21.28
C GLY A 129 18.11 2.11 -20.24
N TYR A 130 17.52 1.43 -19.26
CA TYR A 130 16.70 2.05 -18.22
C TYR A 130 17.53 2.50 -17.02
N ARG A 131 17.18 3.66 -16.46
CA ARG A 131 17.93 4.30 -15.37
C ARG A 131 17.35 3.99 -14.00
N TYR A 132 18.21 3.62 -13.07
CA TYR A 132 17.85 3.30 -11.70
C TYR A 132 18.78 3.96 -10.69
N VAL A 133 18.24 4.32 -9.53
CA VAL A 133 19.07 4.57 -8.34
C VAL A 133 19.46 3.25 -7.72
N ASN A 134 20.72 3.11 -7.33
CA ASN A 134 21.29 1.90 -6.69
C ASN A 134 20.79 1.62 -5.26
N VAL A 135 19.47 1.49 -5.10
CA VAL A 135 18.83 1.14 -3.83
C VAL A 135 17.47 0.48 -4.06
N ASP A 136 17.19 -0.58 -3.30
CA ASP A 136 15.94 -1.33 -3.36
C ASP A 136 14.92 -0.84 -2.32
N THR A 137 14.05 0.09 -2.71
CA THR A 137 12.99 0.60 -1.83
C THR A 137 11.78 -0.34 -1.71
N THR A 138 11.82 -1.54 -2.29
CA THR A 138 10.76 -2.55 -2.16
C THR A 138 10.94 -3.47 -0.95
N LYS A 139 12.13 -3.44 -0.33
CA LYS A 139 12.47 -4.18 0.89
C LYS A 139 12.70 -3.25 2.07
N GLU A 140 12.44 -3.73 3.29
CA GLU A 140 12.66 -2.97 4.52
C GLU A 140 14.12 -2.50 4.68
N ILE A 141 15.09 -3.39 4.49
CA ILE A 141 16.51 -3.04 4.61
C ILE A 141 16.93 -1.98 3.59
N GLY A 142 16.40 -2.03 2.37
CA GLY A 142 16.71 -1.05 1.35
C GLY A 142 16.00 0.30 1.58
N ILE A 143 14.81 0.31 2.19
CA ILE A 143 14.17 1.54 2.68
C ILE A 143 15.02 2.21 3.77
N LEU A 144 15.56 1.42 4.71
CA LEU A 144 16.44 1.95 5.75
C LEU A 144 17.77 2.49 5.18
N ARG A 145 18.34 1.81 4.19
CA ARG A 145 19.52 2.29 3.44
C ARG A 145 19.21 3.58 2.66
N ALA A 146 18.06 3.65 1.99
CA ALA A 146 17.63 4.86 1.27
C ALA A 146 17.51 6.06 2.21
N LYS A 147 16.96 5.85 3.42
CA LYS A 147 16.95 6.86 4.48
C LYS A 147 18.37 7.27 4.89
N SER A 148 19.24 6.31 5.23
CA SER A 148 20.59 6.63 5.73
C SER A 148 21.43 7.37 4.71
N LEU A 149 21.22 7.09 3.42
CA LEU A 149 21.89 7.77 2.31
C LEU A 149 21.13 8.99 1.78
N LYS A 150 20.04 9.39 2.44
CA LYS A 150 19.26 10.61 2.16
C LYS A 150 18.69 10.65 0.75
N LEU A 151 18.09 9.55 0.27
CA LEU A 151 17.55 9.43 -1.09
C LEU A 151 16.65 10.61 -1.49
N ALA A 152 15.73 11.03 -0.61
CA ALA A 152 14.82 12.14 -0.90
C ALA A 152 15.54 13.48 -1.06
N GLU A 153 16.53 13.78 -0.21
CA GLU A 153 17.30 15.04 -0.28
C GLU A 153 18.17 15.13 -1.54
N ARG A 154 18.58 13.98 -2.09
CA ARG A 154 19.50 13.90 -3.23
C ARG A 154 18.80 14.10 -4.58
N HIS A 155 17.47 14.00 -4.64
CA HIS A 155 16.67 14.12 -5.87
C HIS A 155 17.17 13.23 -7.03
N LEU A 156 17.66 12.03 -6.73
CA LEU A 156 18.20 11.10 -7.75
C LEU A 156 17.13 10.25 -8.43
N ALA A 157 15.98 10.04 -7.77
CA ALA A 157 14.88 9.24 -8.31
C ALA A 157 13.70 10.15 -8.65
N ASP A 158 13.18 10.00 -9.86
CA ASP A 158 11.92 10.63 -10.27
C ASP A 158 10.73 9.89 -9.65
N VAL A 159 10.81 8.55 -9.58
CA VAL A 159 9.76 7.70 -9.02
C VAL A 159 10.35 6.61 -8.10
N VAL A 160 9.81 6.53 -6.87
CA VAL A 160 10.22 5.54 -5.87
C VAL A 160 9.14 4.45 -5.74
N PHE A 161 9.48 3.21 -6.07
CA PHE A 161 8.59 2.05 -5.94
C PHE A 161 8.73 1.40 -4.57
N VAL A 162 7.63 1.25 -3.84
CA VAL A 162 7.64 0.72 -2.46
C VAL A 162 6.55 -0.31 -2.22
N THR A 163 6.84 -1.28 -1.34
CA THR A 163 5.86 -2.27 -0.87
C THR A 163 5.37 -1.95 0.55
N TYR A 164 6.18 -1.24 1.36
CA TYR A 164 5.94 -0.95 2.78
C TYR A 164 5.67 0.55 3.02
N PRO A 165 4.52 1.11 2.62
CA PRO A 165 4.31 2.56 2.57
C PRO A 165 4.50 3.25 3.92
N ALA A 166 4.11 2.62 5.03
CA ALA A 166 4.29 3.17 6.37
C ALA A 166 5.78 3.33 6.74
N LEU A 167 6.61 2.36 6.40
CA LEU A 167 8.06 2.41 6.64
C LEU A 167 8.74 3.41 5.70
N THR A 168 8.30 3.48 4.44
CA THR A 168 8.83 4.41 3.44
C THR A 168 8.73 5.87 3.89
N THR A 169 7.77 6.23 4.76
CA THR A 169 7.69 7.59 5.34
C THR A 169 8.99 8.05 6.04
N HIS A 170 9.87 7.12 6.42
CA HIS A 170 11.17 7.45 6.99
C HIS A 170 12.21 7.95 5.98
N ILE A 171 12.02 7.73 4.68
CA ILE A 171 12.91 8.24 3.62
C ILE A 171 12.74 9.76 3.47
N PHE A 172 11.52 10.25 3.68
CA PHE A 172 11.11 11.63 3.42
C PHE A 172 11.19 12.52 4.65
N GLN A 173 11.17 13.83 4.42
CA GLN A 173 11.24 14.87 5.44
C GLN A 173 10.29 16.01 5.08
N GLN A 174 10.10 16.97 5.99
CA GLN A 174 9.20 18.10 5.77
C GLN A 174 9.54 18.94 4.53
N GLN A 175 10.82 19.05 4.19
CA GLN A 175 11.30 19.76 3.00
C GLN A 175 11.22 18.92 1.71
N PHE A 176 11.29 17.59 1.84
CA PHE A 176 11.37 16.62 0.73
C PHE A 176 10.30 15.55 0.94
N LYS A 177 9.06 15.86 0.57
CA LYS A 177 7.91 15.00 0.87
C LYS A 177 7.73 13.91 -0.17
N GLY A 178 7.24 12.75 0.28
CA GLY A 178 6.78 11.70 -0.63
C GLY A 178 5.33 11.98 -1.05
N ARG A 179 5.04 11.98 -2.34
CA ARG A 179 3.68 12.07 -2.88
C ARG A 179 3.23 10.70 -3.37
N PHE A 180 2.39 10.05 -2.57
CA PHE A 180 1.99 8.67 -2.79
C PHE A 180 0.86 8.56 -3.81
N PHE A 181 1.00 7.60 -4.71
CA PHE A 181 -0.05 7.16 -5.62
C PHE A 181 0.04 5.66 -5.80
N THR A 182 -1.02 5.04 -6.30
CA THR A 182 -1.09 3.59 -6.51
C THR A 182 -2.11 3.27 -7.59
N MET A 183 -2.09 2.04 -8.06
CA MET A 183 -3.15 1.47 -8.87
C MET A 183 -3.87 0.40 -8.08
N PHE A 184 -5.19 0.46 -8.09
CA PHE A 184 -6.02 -0.60 -7.56
C PHE A 184 -6.54 -1.46 -8.71
N ARG A 185 -6.57 -2.76 -8.47
CA ARG A 185 -7.29 -3.73 -9.30
C ARG A 185 -8.51 -4.21 -8.53
N HIS A 186 -9.56 -4.63 -9.24
CA HIS A 186 -10.72 -5.27 -8.64
C HIS A 186 -10.27 -6.37 -7.66
N PRO A 187 -10.68 -6.33 -6.37
CA PRO A 187 -10.12 -7.21 -5.34
C PRO A 187 -10.24 -8.70 -5.65
N ILE A 188 -11.35 -9.11 -6.26
CA ILE A 188 -11.59 -10.51 -6.66
C ILE A 188 -10.60 -10.93 -7.75
N GLU A 189 -10.48 -10.15 -8.82
CA GLU A 189 -9.57 -10.47 -9.92
C GLU A 189 -8.11 -10.46 -9.47
N ARG A 190 -7.75 -9.53 -8.58
CA ARG A 190 -6.42 -9.48 -7.98
C ARG A 190 -6.12 -10.78 -7.24
N THR A 191 -7.06 -11.25 -6.42
CA THR A 191 -6.90 -12.48 -5.64
C THR A 191 -6.82 -13.71 -6.53
N VAL A 192 -7.68 -13.82 -7.54
CA VAL A 192 -7.62 -14.89 -8.55
C VAL A 192 -6.28 -14.86 -9.30
N SER A 193 -5.82 -13.68 -9.70
CA SER A 193 -4.53 -13.52 -10.38
C SER A 193 -3.33 -13.89 -9.50
N GLU A 194 -3.40 -13.58 -8.20
CA GLU A 194 -2.38 -13.99 -7.22
C GLU A 194 -2.39 -15.52 -7.04
N PHE A 195 -3.56 -16.13 -6.91
CA PHE A 195 -3.72 -17.58 -6.78
C PHE A 195 -3.01 -18.34 -7.91
N TYR A 196 -3.32 -18.01 -9.17
CA TYR A 196 -2.67 -18.66 -10.32
C TYR A 196 -1.18 -18.31 -10.45
N TYR A 197 -0.79 -17.08 -10.09
CA TYR A 197 0.62 -16.68 -10.16
C TYR A 197 1.48 -17.51 -9.20
N ARG A 198 1.01 -17.73 -7.97
CA ARG A 198 1.73 -18.52 -6.97
C ARG A 198 1.92 -19.98 -7.37
N GLN A 199 1.07 -20.52 -8.26
CA GLN A 199 1.24 -21.87 -8.78
C GLN A 199 2.46 -22.04 -9.70
N VAL A 200 2.95 -20.96 -10.31
CA VAL A 200 3.98 -21.03 -11.37
C VAL A 200 5.24 -20.23 -11.06
N ALA A 201 5.21 -19.31 -10.09
CA ALA A 201 6.30 -18.38 -9.77
C ALA A 201 7.54 -19.02 -9.10
N ASN A 202 8.07 -20.11 -9.66
CA ASN A 202 9.22 -20.86 -9.12
C ASN A 202 10.55 -20.10 -9.18
N TRP A 203 10.63 -19.02 -9.96
CA TRP A 203 11.80 -18.15 -10.12
C TRP A 203 11.89 -17.05 -9.05
N GLU A 204 10.83 -16.83 -8.26
CA GLU A 204 10.85 -15.82 -7.20
C GLU A 204 11.68 -16.34 -6.01
N PRO A 205 12.69 -15.58 -5.55
CA PRO A 205 13.58 -16.05 -4.49
C PRO A 205 12.93 -16.06 -3.09
N VAL A 206 11.68 -15.61 -2.97
CA VAL A 206 10.99 -15.44 -1.68
C VAL A 206 10.24 -16.72 -1.31
N ALA A 207 10.65 -17.31 -0.19
CA ALA A 207 9.99 -18.49 0.38
C ALA A 207 8.48 -18.23 0.60
N GLY A 208 7.65 -19.17 0.15
CA GLY A 208 6.19 -19.10 0.29
C GLY A 208 5.44 -18.37 -0.83
N VAL A 209 6.14 -17.73 -1.78
CA VAL A 209 5.50 -17.18 -2.99
C VAL A 209 5.06 -18.31 -3.90
N PHE A 210 5.99 -19.17 -4.33
CA PHE A 210 5.67 -20.38 -5.09
C PHE A 210 4.98 -21.43 -4.21
N ASN A 211 3.82 -21.91 -4.64
CA ASN A 211 3.09 -23.00 -4.01
C ASN A 211 2.39 -23.87 -5.08
N PRO A 212 3.01 -24.96 -5.53
CA PRO A 212 2.45 -25.81 -6.59
C PRO A 212 1.21 -26.57 -6.13
N ASN A 213 0.99 -26.76 -4.82
CA ASN A 213 -0.21 -27.43 -4.30
C ASN A 213 -1.49 -26.63 -4.58
N LEU A 214 -1.38 -25.31 -4.83
CA LEU A 214 -2.52 -24.51 -5.26
C LEU A 214 -3.06 -24.93 -6.62
N ALA A 215 -2.27 -25.60 -7.47
CA ALA A 215 -2.73 -26.11 -8.76
C ALA A 215 -3.71 -27.28 -8.62
N GLN A 216 -3.74 -27.92 -7.44
CA GLN A 216 -4.71 -28.98 -7.11
C GLN A 216 -6.03 -28.41 -6.56
N GLN A 217 -6.11 -27.09 -6.37
CA GLN A 217 -7.27 -26.40 -5.85
C GLN A 217 -7.98 -25.66 -7.00
N THR A 218 -9.31 -25.62 -6.96
CA THR A 218 -10.13 -24.82 -7.88
C THR A 218 -10.87 -23.76 -7.06
N ILE A 219 -10.90 -22.53 -7.55
CA ILE A 219 -11.60 -21.39 -6.93
C ILE A 219 -12.64 -20.80 -7.87
#